data_AF-S9W972-F1
#
_entry.id   AF-S9W972-F1
#
_cell.length_a   1.000
_cell.length_b   1.000
_cell.length_c   1.000
_cell.angle_alpha   90.00
_cell.angle_beta   90.00
_cell.angle_gamma   90.00
#
_symmetry.space_group_name_H-M   'P 1'
#
loop_
_entity.id
_entity.type
_entity.pdbx_description
1 polymer ?
#
loop_
_entity_poly.entity_id
_entity_poly.type
_entity_poly.pdbx_seq_one_letter_code
_entity_poly.pdbx_strand_id
1 'polypeptide(L)'
;MIIKNVKKYFSFEVTILDDKNIRRRFRASNYQSTTKVKPFICTMPMRLDEGWNQIQFNLSDFTRRAYGTNYLETLRVQVHANCRIRRLYFSDRLYAEEELPPEFKLFLPISQQTQMQQQQQQQQQYQEEEEQGGHPQGDFGGEGAQ
;
A
#
# COMPACT_ATOMS: atom_id res chain seq x y z
N MET A 1 3.28 7.31 -3.52
CA MET A 1 1.91 7.77 -3.15
C MET A 1 0.95 6.60 -3.23
N ILE A 2 0.06 6.45 -2.24
CA ILE A 2 -0.97 5.39 -2.22
C ILE A 2 -2.34 6.03 -2.41
N ILE A 3 -3.04 5.66 -3.49
CA ILE A 3 -4.36 6.18 -3.84
C ILE A 3 -5.36 5.07 -4.16
N LYS A 4 -6.64 5.28 -3.85
CA LYS A 4 -7.73 4.42 -4.32
C LYS A 4 -8.28 4.96 -5.63
N ASN A 5 -8.34 4.10 -6.64
CA ASN A 5 -9.02 4.41 -7.88
C ASN A 5 -10.55 4.35 -7.66
N VAL A 6 -11.24 5.45 -7.99
CA VAL A 6 -12.71 5.57 -7.91
C VAL A 6 -13.37 5.58 -9.29
N LYS A 7 -12.66 5.09 -10.33
CA LYS A 7 -13.13 5.03 -11.73
C LYS A 7 -13.57 6.40 -12.29
N LYS A 8 -12.96 7.49 -11.82
CA LYS A 8 -13.17 8.87 -12.30
C LYS A 8 -11.86 9.49 -12.76
N TYR A 9 -11.95 10.63 -13.44
CA TYR A 9 -10.76 11.37 -13.87
C TYR A 9 -9.97 11.90 -12.69
N PHE A 10 -8.68 11.58 -12.71
CA PHE A 10 -7.71 11.90 -11.68
C PHE A 10 -6.43 12.41 -12.34
N SER A 11 -5.82 13.40 -11.69
CA SER A 11 -4.51 13.90 -12.05
C SER A 11 -3.77 14.42 -10.82
N PHE A 12 -2.45 14.45 -10.91
CA PHE A 12 -1.60 15.15 -9.96
C PHE A 12 -0.50 15.90 -10.70
N GLU A 13 -0.01 16.97 -10.06
CA GLU A 13 1.06 17.81 -10.57
C GLU A 13 2.18 17.91 -9.55
N VAL A 14 3.42 17.80 -10.02
CA VAL A 14 4.62 18.05 -9.23
C VAL A 14 5.42 19.12 -9.93
N THR A 15 5.72 20.20 -9.21
CA THR A 15 6.60 21.27 -9.68
C THR A 15 7.98 21.04 -9.09
N ILE A 16 8.98 20.98 -9.96
CA ILE A 16 10.38 20.75 -9.62
C ILE A 16 11.24 21.94 -10.04
N LEU A 17 12.41 22.03 -9.42
CA LEU A 17 13.52 22.87 -9.86
C LEU A 17 14.60 21.99 -10.50
N ASP A 18 15.11 22.40 -11.66
CA ASP A 18 16.23 21.75 -12.33
C ASP A 18 17.56 22.46 -12.08
N ASP A 19 18.67 21.84 -12.47
CA ASP A 19 20.04 22.39 -12.39
C ASP A 19 20.26 23.70 -13.18
N LYS A 20 19.37 24.02 -14.12
CA LYS A 20 19.34 25.29 -14.85
C LYS A 20 18.49 26.35 -14.16
N ASN A 21 18.04 26.09 -12.94
CA ASN A 21 17.18 26.96 -12.15
C ASN A 21 15.83 27.28 -12.83
N ILE A 22 15.37 26.38 -13.70
CA ILE A 22 14.09 26.44 -14.40
C ILE A 22 13.07 25.60 -13.64
N ARG A 23 11.90 26.20 -13.42
CA ARG A 23 10.77 25.51 -12.80
C ARG A 23 10.03 24.70 -13.86
N ARG A 24 9.94 23.39 -13.64
CA ARG A 24 9.23 22.48 -14.55
C ARG A 24 8.12 21.76 -13.82
N ARG A 25 7.06 21.43 -14.56
CA ARG A 25 5.89 20.80 -14.00
C ARG A 25 5.62 19.46 -14.65
N PHE A 26 5.56 18.42 -13.84
CA PHE A 26 5.12 17.10 -14.24
C PHE A 26 3.66 16.92 -13.89
N ARG A 27 2.81 16.75 -14.89
CA ARG A 27 1.40 16.38 -14.70
C ARG A 27 1.23 14.93 -15.12
N ALA A 28 0.77 14.09 -14.21
CA ALA A 28 0.34 12.75 -14.57
C ALA A 28 -1.19 12.69 -14.49
N SER A 29 -1.83 12.07 -15.49
CA SER A 29 -3.29 11.98 -15.56
C SER A 29 -3.79 10.69 -16.19
N ASN A 30 -4.98 10.23 -15.78
CA ASN A 30 -5.57 8.98 -16.27
C ASN A 30 -6.46 9.15 -17.52
N TYR A 31 -6.74 10.38 -17.94
CA TYR A 31 -7.52 10.71 -19.14
C TYR A 31 -6.64 11.04 -20.35
N GLN A 32 -5.32 11.09 -20.16
CA GLN A 32 -4.37 11.36 -21.23
C GLN A 32 -3.77 10.04 -21.70
N SER A 33 -3.68 9.87 -23.02
CA SER A 33 -3.14 8.64 -23.63
C SER A 33 -1.69 8.77 -24.09
N THR A 34 -1.22 10.00 -24.32
CA THR A 34 0.12 10.27 -24.89
C THR A 34 0.93 11.21 -24.01
N THR A 35 2.21 10.88 -23.88
CA THR A 35 3.19 11.77 -23.23
C THR A 35 3.45 12.97 -24.14
N LYS A 36 3.36 14.17 -23.58
CA LYS A 36 3.71 15.42 -24.29
C LYS A 36 4.70 16.20 -23.46
N VAL A 37 5.86 16.48 -24.04
CA VAL A 37 6.92 17.27 -23.41
C VAL A 37 6.85 18.69 -23.99
N LYS A 38 6.54 19.66 -23.15
CA LYS A 38 6.66 21.09 -23.43
C LYS A 38 7.75 21.69 -22.53
N PRO A 39 8.33 22.85 -22.86
CA PRO A 39 9.43 23.44 -22.09
C PRO A 39 9.20 23.50 -20.57
N PHE A 40 8.00 23.91 -20.14
CA PHE A 40 7.68 24.07 -18.71
C PHE A 40 6.76 23.00 -18.14
N ILE A 41 6.14 22.17 -19.00
CA ILE A 41 5.20 21.15 -18.56
C ILE A 41 5.39 19.86 -19.34
N CYS A 42 5.53 18.76 -18.62
CA CYS A 42 5.49 17.42 -19.15
C CYS A 42 4.21 16.76 -18.67
N THR A 43 3.35 16.37 -19.61
CA THR A 43 2.10 15.67 -19.31
C THR A 43 2.25 14.20 -19.65
N MET A 44 2.04 13.31 -18.68
CA MET A 44 2.21 11.87 -18.81
C MET A 44 0.90 11.12 -18.58
N PRO A 45 0.64 10.05 -19.34
CA PRO A 45 -0.45 9.14 -19.07
C PRO A 45 -0.16 8.32 -17.81
N MET A 46 -1.19 8.00 -17.03
CA MET A 46 -1.13 6.97 -16.00
C MET A 46 -2.28 5.98 -16.19
N ARG A 47 -2.03 4.72 -15.85
CA ARG A 47 -3.07 3.71 -15.69
C ARG A 47 -3.22 3.41 -14.20
N LEU A 48 -4.46 3.25 -13.77
CA LEU A 48 -4.81 2.92 -12.39
C LEU A 48 -5.67 1.67 -12.42
N ASP A 49 -5.28 0.68 -11.63
CA ASP A 49 -6.03 -0.56 -11.47
C ASP A 49 -7.21 -0.35 -10.51
N GLU A 50 -8.11 -1.32 -10.42
CA GLU A 50 -9.21 -1.26 -9.47
C GLU A 50 -8.70 -1.43 -8.04
N GLY A 51 -9.19 -0.58 -7.11
CA GLY A 51 -8.79 -0.64 -5.70
C GLY A 51 -7.64 0.30 -5.35
N TRP A 52 -6.77 -0.14 -4.43
CA TRP A 52 -5.64 0.64 -3.92
C TRP A 52 -4.42 0.46 -4.81
N ASN A 53 -3.89 1.58 -5.29
CA ASN A 53 -2.74 1.65 -6.19
C ASN A 53 -1.57 2.36 -5.47
N GLN A 54 -0.38 1.77 -5.56
CA GLN A 54 0.85 2.42 -5.14
C GLN A 54 1.54 3.04 -6.36
N ILE A 55 1.49 4.36 -6.46
CA ILE A 55 2.15 5.13 -7.51
C ILE A 55 3.53 5.53 -7.04
N GLN A 56 4.53 5.11 -7.80
CA GLN A 56 5.92 5.55 -7.64
C GLN A 56 6.25 6.49 -8.79
N PHE A 57 6.83 7.64 -8.46
CA PHE A 57 7.08 8.68 -9.43
C PHE A 57 8.54 9.15 -9.32
N ASN A 58 9.39 8.63 -10.20
CA ASN A 58 10.82 8.93 -10.15
C ASN A 58 11.12 10.29 -10.80
N LEU A 59 11.19 11.33 -9.96
CA LEU A 59 11.42 12.70 -10.40
C LEU A 59 12.77 12.90 -11.08
N SER A 60 13.84 12.25 -10.61
CA SER A 60 15.17 12.41 -11.18
C SER A 60 15.25 11.85 -12.61
N ASP A 61 14.74 10.63 -12.80
CA ASP A 61 14.71 9.99 -14.12
C ASP A 61 13.80 10.72 -15.11
N PHE A 62 12.64 11.23 -14.66
CA PHE A 62 11.74 11.97 -15.54
C PHE A 62 12.33 13.31 -15.96
N THR A 63 13.04 14.00 -15.07
CA THR A 63 13.73 15.27 -15.39
C THR A 63 14.84 15.06 -16.40
N ARG A 64 15.64 13.99 -16.22
CA ARG A 64 16.70 13.62 -17.15
C ARG A 64 16.15 13.20 -18.51
N ARG A 65 15.11 12.37 -18.57
CA ARG A 65 14.53 11.87 -19.82
C ARG A 65 13.76 12.94 -20.61
N ALA A 66 13.02 13.81 -19.93
CA ALA A 66 12.21 14.82 -20.62
C ALA A 66 13.02 16.04 -21.06
N TYR A 67 14.02 16.46 -20.27
CA TYR A 67 14.69 17.75 -20.46
C TYR A 67 16.22 17.66 -20.53
N GLY A 68 16.82 16.49 -20.27
CA GLY A 68 18.28 16.34 -20.23
C GLY A 68 18.95 17.11 -19.10
N THR A 69 18.22 17.37 -18.00
CA THR A 69 18.68 18.14 -16.83
C THR A 69 18.56 17.30 -15.57
N ASN A 70 19.27 17.68 -14.51
CA ASN A 70 19.19 16.98 -13.23
C ASN A 70 18.11 17.60 -12.32
N TYR A 71 17.48 16.72 -11.53
CA TYR A 71 16.55 17.11 -10.48
C TYR A 71 17.31 17.68 -9.28
N LEU A 72 16.91 18.86 -8.80
CA LEU A 72 17.42 19.45 -7.56
C LEU A 72 16.42 19.25 -6.41
N GLU A 73 15.25 19.86 -6.53
CA GLU A 73 14.25 19.86 -5.46
C GLU A 73 12.82 19.89 -6.00
N THR A 74 11.89 19.49 -5.13
CA THR A 74 10.45 19.58 -5.38
C THR A 74 9.89 20.80 -4.68
N LEU A 75 9.30 21.73 -5.45
CA LEU A 75 8.75 22.97 -4.93
C LEU A 75 7.30 22.81 -4.46
N ARG A 76 6.49 22.06 -5.21
CA ARG A 76 5.05 21.93 -4.93
C ARG A 76 4.49 20.63 -5.47
N VAL A 77 3.67 19.97 -4.65
CA VAL A 77 2.81 18.85 -5.07
C VAL A 77 1.36 19.31 -5.03
N GLN A 78 0.61 19.11 -6.12
CA GLN A 78 -0.82 19.33 -6.19
C GLN A 78 -1.50 18.03 -6.59
N VAL A 79 -2.52 17.64 -5.83
CA VAL A 79 -3.34 16.47 -6.16
C VAL A 79 -4.75 16.97 -6.45
N HIS A 80 -5.29 16.62 -7.61
CA HIS A 80 -6.62 17.02 -8.02
C HIS A 80 -7.70 16.10 -7.42
N ALA A 81 -8.96 16.50 -7.57
CA ALA A 81 -10.13 15.81 -7.01
C ALA A 81 -10.30 14.36 -7.53
N ASN A 82 -11.32 13.68 -7.02
CA ASN A 82 -11.69 12.30 -7.38
C ASN A 82 -10.61 11.25 -7.09
N CYS A 83 -9.91 11.39 -5.96
CA CYS A 83 -9.07 10.34 -5.41
C CYS A 83 -9.33 10.16 -3.92
N ARG A 84 -9.04 8.97 -3.39
CA ARG A 84 -8.88 8.77 -1.94
C ARG A 84 -7.40 8.52 -1.67
N ILE A 85 -6.75 9.44 -1.00
CA ILE A 85 -5.32 9.35 -0.69
C ILE A 85 -5.19 8.67 0.68
N ARG A 86 -4.37 7.62 0.76
CA ARG A 86 -3.99 7.02 2.06
C ARG A 86 -2.71 7.64 2.58
N ARG A 87 -1.70 7.76 1.71
CA ARG A 87 -0.36 8.26 2.06
C ARG A 87 0.30 8.95 0.87
N LEU A 88 0.99 10.05 1.14
CA LEU A 88 1.89 10.72 0.21
C LEU A 88 3.19 10.99 0.96
N TYR A 89 4.29 10.45 0.44
CA TYR A 89 5.61 10.55 1.03
C TYR A 89 6.67 10.65 -0.08
N PHE A 90 7.80 11.24 0.26
CA PHE A 90 9.01 11.21 -0.56
C PHE A 90 9.91 10.07 -0.10
N SER A 91 10.62 9.46 -1.04
CA SER A 91 11.61 8.43 -0.77
C SER A 91 12.84 8.72 -1.62
N ASP A 92 14.01 8.58 -1.02
CA ASP A 92 15.30 8.77 -1.71
C ASP A 92 15.55 7.67 -2.76
N ARG A 93 15.21 6.43 -2.39
CA ARG A 93 15.34 5.24 -3.25
C ARG A 93 14.05 4.46 -3.34
N LEU A 94 14.01 3.53 -4.30
CA LEU A 94 12.95 2.55 -4.42
C LEU A 94 13.11 1.49 -3.33
N TYR A 95 12.30 1.58 -2.28
CA TYR A 95 12.25 0.57 -1.23
C TYR A 95 11.32 -0.58 -1.64
N ALA A 96 11.80 -1.81 -1.47
CA ALA A 96 10.96 -3.00 -1.58
C ALA A 96 9.98 -3.08 -0.40
N GLU A 97 8.88 -3.82 -0.57
CA GLU A 97 7.85 -3.95 0.48
C GLU A 97 8.42 -4.48 1.79
N GLU A 98 9.43 -5.34 1.74
CA GLU A 98 10.08 -5.94 2.92
C GLU A 98 10.78 -4.91 3.82
N GLU A 99 11.45 -3.93 3.20
CA GLU A 99 12.21 -2.87 3.89
C GLU A 99 11.30 -1.73 4.41
N LEU A 100 10.06 -1.67 3.92
CA LEU A 100 9.12 -0.63 4.33
C LEU A 100 8.63 -0.93 5.76
N PRO A 101 8.66 0.05 6.68
CA PRO A 101 8.05 -0.11 7.99
C PRO A 101 6.58 -0.53 7.86
N PRO A 102 5.99 -1.21 8.87
CA PRO A 102 4.58 -1.62 8.84
C PRO A 102 3.61 -0.46 8.55
N GLU A 103 3.99 0.75 8.95
CA GLU A 103 3.27 1.99 8.71
C GLU A 103 3.27 2.45 7.25
N PHE A 104 4.07 1.86 6.36
CA PHE A 104 4.11 2.20 4.94
C PHE A 104 3.66 1.05 4.03
N LYS A 105 3.64 -0.19 4.54
CA LYS A 105 3.11 -1.37 3.85
C LYS A 105 1.63 -1.20 3.50
N LEU A 106 1.24 -1.74 2.34
CA LEU A 106 -0.12 -1.69 1.83
C LEU A 106 -0.93 -2.85 2.40
N PHE A 107 -1.12 -2.90 3.71
CA PHE A 107 -2.00 -3.90 4.30
C PHE A 107 -3.44 -3.66 3.81
N LEU A 108 -3.94 -4.59 2.98
CA LEU A 108 -5.34 -4.96 2.98
C LEU A 108 -5.66 -5.49 4.38
N PRO A 109 -6.85 -5.26 4.95
CA PRO A 109 -7.18 -5.77 6.26
C PRO A 109 -7.24 -7.31 6.21
N ILE A 110 -6.15 -7.98 6.60
CA ILE A 110 -6.11 -9.44 6.85
C ILE A 110 -6.62 -9.74 8.28
N SER A 111 -7.18 -8.75 8.98
CA SER A 111 -7.55 -8.87 10.39
C SER A 111 -8.67 -9.87 10.67
N GLN A 112 -9.32 -10.47 9.67
CA GLN A 112 -10.34 -11.52 9.90
C GLN A 112 -9.88 -12.96 9.60
N GLN A 113 -8.94 -13.19 8.67
CA GLN A 113 -8.55 -14.57 8.32
C GLN A 113 -7.64 -15.21 9.37
N THR A 114 -6.70 -14.45 9.92
CA THR A 114 -5.79 -14.96 10.97
C THR A 114 -6.53 -15.22 12.28
N GLN A 115 -7.55 -14.39 12.60
CA GLN A 115 -8.39 -14.61 13.78
C GLN A 115 -9.30 -15.83 13.63
N MET A 116 -9.89 -16.07 12.45
CA MET A 116 -10.70 -17.28 12.20
C MET A 116 -9.87 -18.58 12.25
N GLN A 117 -8.63 -18.58 11.74
CA GLN A 117 -7.77 -19.76 11.81
C GLN A 117 -7.32 -20.07 13.24
N GLN A 118 -7.01 -19.05 14.05
CA GLN A 118 -6.70 -19.25 15.46
C GLN A 118 -7.91 -19.75 16.25
N GLN A 119 -9.12 -19.26 15.94
CA GLN A 119 -10.35 -19.69 16.61
C GLN A 119 -10.76 -21.12 16.24
N GLN A 120 -10.55 -21.54 14.98
CA GLN A 120 -10.77 -22.93 14.54
C GLN A 120 -9.75 -23.90 15.13
N GLN A 121 -8.47 -23.51 15.20
CA GLN A 121 -7.45 -24.35 15.85
C GLN A 121 -7.73 -24.50 17.35
N GLN A 122 -8.16 -23.42 18.03
CA GLN A 122 -8.52 -23.49 19.45
C GLN A 122 -9.76 -24.38 19.67
N GLN A 123 -10.78 -24.29 18.81
CA GLN A 123 -11.96 -25.17 18.90
C GLN A 123 -11.64 -26.64 18.62
N GLN A 124 -10.75 -26.94 17.67
CA GLN A 124 -10.30 -28.31 17.41
C GLN A 124 -9.50 -28.88 18.59
N GLN A 125 -8.66 -28.06 19.22
CA GLN A 125 -7.88 -28.48 20.38
C GLN A 125 -8.75 -28.77 21.62
N TYR A 126 -9.80 -27.97 21.85
CA TYR A 126 -10.79 -28.24 22.90
C TYR A 126 -11.61 -29.51 22.64
N GLN A 127 -11.96 -29.81 21.38
CA GLN A 127 -12.66 -31.04 21.02
C GLN A 127 -11.78 -32.29 21.17
N GLU A 128 -10.49 -32.20 20.82
CA GLU A 128 -9.53 -33.30 21.03
C GLU A 128 -9.23 -33.53 22.53
N GLU A 129 -9.19 -32.48 23.35
CA GLU A 129 -9.09 -32.59 24.81
C GLU A 129 -10.33 -33.21 25.46
N GLU A 130 -11.55 -32.92 24.95
CA GLU A 130 -12.78 -33.58 25.40
C GLU A 130 -12.86 -35.06 24.97
N GLU A 131 -12.32 -35.43 23.81
CA GLU A 131 -12.27 -36.84 23.36
C GLU A 131 -11.19 -37.67 24.09
N GLN A 132 -10.09 -37.06 24.52
CA GLN A 132 -9.03 -37.75 25.26
C GLN A 132 -9.20 -37.70 26.80
N GLY A 133 -10.01 -36.76 27.31
CA GLY A 133 -10.34 -36.61 28.72
C GLY A 133 -11.57 -37.39 29.16
N GLY A 134 -11.52 -38.73 29.05
CA GLY A 134 -12.52 -39.60 29.65
C GLY A 134 -12.71 -39.31 31.15
N HIS A 135 -13.98 -39.15 31.54
CA HIS A 135 -14.48 -38.82 32.87
C HIS A 135 -13.90 -39.72 34.00
N PRO A 136 -13.82 -39.22 35.26
CA PRO A 136 -13.06 -39.82 36.34
C PRO A 136 -13.72 -41.11 36.84
N GLN A 137 -12.93 -42.15 37.05
CA GLN A 137 -13.40 -43.33 37.79
C GLN A 137 -13.55 -42.94 39.26
N GLY A 138 -14.80 -42.71 39.68
CA GLY A 138 -15.18 -42.69 41.08
C GLY A 138 -14.98 -44.07 41.67
N ASP A 139 -14.07 -44.18 42.62
CA ASP A 139 -13.82 -45.40 43.38
C ASP A 139 -14.93 -45.56 44.45
N PHE A 140 -15.96 -46.33 44.12
CA PHE A 140 -16.89 -46.89 45.10
C PHE A 140 -16.39 -48.29 45.50
N GLY A 141 -15.41 -48.34 46.39
CA GLY A 141 -15.00 -49.56 47.09
C GLY A 141 -15.83 -49.75 48.36
N GLY A 142 -16.90 -50.54 48.27
CA GLY A 142 -17.65 -51.05 49.42
C GLY A 142 -17.59 -52.57 49.50
N GLU A 143 -16.74 -53.09 50.39
CA GLU A 143 -16.79 -54.42 51.03
C GLU A 143 -16.10 -54.21 52.41
N GLY A 144 -16.56 -54.66 53.57
CA GLY A 144 -17.41 -55.78 53.92
C GLY A 144 -16.73 -56.51 55.10
N ALA A 145 -17.33 -56.44 56.29
CA ALA A 145 -17.22 -57.34 57.45
C ALA A 145 -15.84 -57.85 57.94
N GLN A 146 -15.47 -57.47 59.17
CA GLN A 146 -15.51 -58.35 60.37
C GLN A 146 -15.38 -57.54 61.65
#